data_AF-A0A8C0FZF5-F1
#
_entry.id   AF-A0A8C0FZF5-F1
#
_cell.length_a   1.000
_cell.length_b   1.000
_cell.length_c   1.000
_cell.angle_alpha   90.00
_cell.angle_beta   90.00
_cell.angle_gamma   90.00
#
_symmetry.space_group_name_H-M   'P 1'
#
loop_
_entity.id
_entity.type
_entity.pdbx_description
1 polymer ?
#
loop_
_entity_poly.entity_id
_entity_poly.type
_entity_poly.pdbx_seq_one_letter_code
_entity_poly.pdbx_strand_id
1 'polypeptide(L)'
;MYPLPRYPALRALVACCFLTSCLFFVVLKDVLPSPQQEPVTFSNRKGLQCISPLMRSVEETPQPILTKVKGHIPKWLNGSLLRNGPGKFEFGEEK
;
A
#
# COMPACT_ATOMS: atom_id res chain seq x y z
N MET A 1 34.03 -5.35 52.08
CA MET A 1 33.11 -5.78 51.00
C MET A 1 31.69 -5.65 51.54
N TYR A 2 31.01 -4.53 51.29
CA TYR A 2 29.66 -4.31 51.82
C TYR A 2 28.64 -5.06 50.95
N PRO A 3 27.69 -5.82 51.53
CA PRO A 3 26.69 -6.52 50.74
C PRO A 3 25.74 -5.52 50.09
N LEU A 4 25.52 -5.70 48.79
CA LEU A 4 24.55 -4.91 48.03
C LEU A 4 23.15 -5.10 48.63
N PRO A 5 22.41 -4.01 48.93
CA PRO A 5 21.06 -4.10 49.44
C PRO A 5 20.16 -4.78 48.41
N ARG A 6 19.65 -5.96 48.77
CA ARG A 6 18.58 -6.61 48.03
C ARG A 6 17.33 -5.80 48.33
N TYR A 7 16.89 -4.99 47.38
CA TYR A 7 15.64 -4.22 47.46
C TYR A 7 14.47 -5.06 46.93
N PRO A 8 13.79 -5.88 47.74
CA PRO A 8 12.64 -6.67 47.29
C PRO A 8 11.50 -5.77 46.80
N ALA A 9 11.34 -4.59 47.41
CA ALA A 9 10.31 -3.62 47.05
C ALA A 9 10.47 -3.07 45.62
N LEU A 10 11.70 -2.82 45.17
CA LEU A 10 11.97 -2.33 43.81
C LEU A 10 11.68 -3.41 42.77
N ARG A 11 12.02 -4.68 43.06
CA ARG A 11 11.71 -5.80 42.17
C ARG A 11 10.21 -6.08 42.09
N ALA A 12 9.51 -5.98 43.23
CA ALA A 12 8.06 -6.11 43.28
C ALA A 12 7.35 -4.98 42.53
N LEU A 13 7.84 -3.74 42.63
CA LEU A 13 7.30 -2.60 41.90
C LEU A 13 7.49 -2.75 40.38
N VAL A 14 8.69 -3.14 39.94
CA VAL A 14 8.98 -3.40 38.51
C VAL A 14 8.10 -4.53 37.99
N ALA A 15 7.98 -5.65 38.72
CA ALA A 15 7.09 -6.75 38.33
C ALA A 15 5.61 -6.33 38.28
N CYS A 16 5.15 -5.51 39.23
CA CYS A 16 3.80 -4.97 39.24
C CYS A 16 3.53 -4.08 38.00
N CYS A 17 4.47 -3.20 37.65
CA CYS A 17 4.38 -2.38 36.43
C CYS A 17 4.36 -3.22 35.14
N PHE A 18 5.11 -4.33 35.10
CA PHE A 18 5.05 -5.26 33.97
C PHE A 18 3.72 -6.00 33.90
N LEU A 19 3.20 -6.48 35.03
CA LEU A 19 1.92 -7.19 35.08
C LEU A 19 0.73 -6.29 34.74
N THR A 20 0.72 -5.05 35.22
CA THR A 20 -0.34 -4.08 34.88
C THR A 20 -0.27 -3.67 33.41
N SER A 21 0.93 -3.50 32.86
CA SER A 21 1.14 -3.25 31.42
C SER A 21 0.66 -4.43 30.58
N CYS A 22 1.04 -5.66 30.91
CA CYS A 22 0.59 -6.86 30.20
C CYS A 22 -0.93 -7.03 30.26
N LEU A 23 -1.55 -6.83 31.42
CA LEU A 23 -3.00 -6.91 31.56
C LEU A 23 -3.70 -5.80 30.76
N PHE A 24 -3.12 -4.59 30.72
CA PHE A 24 -3.59 -3.50 29.87
C PHE A 24 -3.51 -3.84 28.38
N PHE A 25 -2.41 -4.48 27.93
CA PHE A 25 -2.27 -4.92 26.53
C PHE A 25 -3.25 -6.03 26.15
N VAL A 26 -3.59 -6.94 27.06
CA VAL A 26 -4.60 -7.99 26.83
C VAL A 26 -5.99 -7.35 26.72
N VAL A 27 -6.36 -6.49 27.67
CA VAL A 27 -7.65 -5.77 27.64
C VAL A 27 -7.76 -4.86 26.42
N LEU A 28 -6.67 -4.19 26.02
CA LEU A 28 -6.65 -3.32 24.85
C LEU A 28 -6.88 -4.09 23.54
N LYS A 29 -6.43 -5.36 23.47
CA LYS A 29 -6.74 -6.24 22.33
C LYS A 29 -8.21 -6.65 22.27
N ASP A 30 -8.88 -6.75 23.41
CA ASP A 30 -10.31 -7.07 23.47
C ASP A 30 -11.19 -5.84 23.20
N VAL A 31 -10.68 -4.63 23.48
CA VAL A 31 -11.39 -3.35 23.26
C VAL A 31 -11.17 -2.78 21.85
N LEU A 32 -9.99 -3.01 21.24
CA LEU A 32 -9.73 -2.59 19.87
C LEU A 32 -10.20 -3.67 18.90
N PRO A 33 -11.22 -3.40 18.05
CA PRO A 33 -11.57 -4.33 16.99
C PRO A 33 -10.35 -4.55 16.11
N SER A 34 -9.98 -5.82 15.90
CA SER A 34 -9.00 -6.22 14.90
C SER A 34 -9.35 -5.54 13.56
N PRO A 35 -8.37 -5.08 12.76
CA PRO A 35 -8.65 -4.64 11.39
C PRO A 35 -9.35 -5.78 10.67
N GLN A 36 -10.67 -5.70 10.52
CA GLN A 36 -11.42 -6.68 9.77
C GLN A 36 -10.98 -6.51 8.32
N GLN A 37 -10.44 -7.58 7.72
CA GLN A 37 -10.25 -7.62 6.28
C GLN A 37 -11.63 -7.46 5.66
N GLU A 38 -11.89 -6.29 5.06
CA GLU A 38 -13.13 -6.06 4.34
C GLU A 38 -13.29 -7.15 3.28
N PRO A 39 -14.45 -7.82 3.21
CA PRO A 39 -14.71 -8.78 2.16
C PRO A 39 -14.66 -8.07 0.80
N VAL A 40 -13.70 -8.48 -0.04
CA VAL A 40 -13.59 -7.97 -1.41
C VAL A 40 -14.91 -8.21 -2.13
N THR A 41 -15.64 -7.12 -2.39
CA THR A 41 -16.97 -7.20 -3.01
C THR A 41 -16.79 -7.15 -4.52
N PHE A 42 -17.04 -8.27 -5.20
CA PHE A 42 -16.97 -8.32 -6.67
C PHE A 42 -18.31 -7.89 -7.28
N SER A 43 -18.28 -6.87 -8.13
CA SER A 43 -19.47 -6.51 -8.91
C SER A 43 -19.73 -7.57 -9.99
N ASN A 44 -20.93 -8.15 -10.06
CA ASN A 44 -21.30 -9.17 -11.06
C ASN A 44 -21.70 -8.55 -12.42
N ARG A 45 -21.04 -7.47 -12.83
CA ARG A 45 -21.33 -6.74 -14.06
C ARG A 45 -20.75 -7.50 -15.25
N LYS A 46 -21.60 -7.87 -16.21
CA LYS A 46 -21.20 -8.56 -17.45
C LYS A 46 -20.92 -7.54 -18.57
N GLY A 47 -20.08 -7.91 -19.53
CA GLY A 47 -19.82 -7.11 -20.73
C GLY A 47 -18.89 -5.91 -20.55
N LEU A 48 -18.21 -5.78 -19.41
CA LEU A 48 -17.17 -4.77 -19.21
C LEU A 48 -15.89 -5.18 -19.94
N GLN A 49 -15.19 -4.19 -20.48
CA GLN A 49 -13.88 -4.38 -21.11
C GLN A 49 -12.84 -4.78 -20.05
N CYS A 50 -11.94 -5.70 -20.40
CA CYS A 50 -10.83 -6.06 -19.53
C CYS A 50 -9.83 -4.90 -19.43
N ILE A 51 -9.47 -4.49 -18.21
CA ILE A 51 -8.48 -3.44 -17.97
C ILE A 51 -7.05 -3.97 -17.86
N SER A 52 -6.85 -5.29 -17.79
CA SER A 52 -5.51 -5.89 -17.67
C SER A 52 -4.51 -5.38 -18.74
N PRO A 53 -4.89 -5.14 -20.00
CA PRO A 53 -3.96 -4.58 -20.99
C PRO A 53 -3.45 -3.16 -20.69
N LEU A 54 -4.13 -2.42 -19.80
CA LEU A 54 -3.70 -1.11 -19.32
C LEU A 54 -2.72 -1.20 -18.14
N MET A 55 -2.67 -2.35 -17.47
CA MET A 55 -1.86 -2.62 -16.28
C MET A 55 -0.68 -3.53 -16.64
N ARG A 56 0.01 -3.20 -17.72
CA ARG A 56 1.17 -3.95 -18.23
C ARG A 56 2.32 -3.00 -18.50
N SER A 57 3.54 -3.50 -18.32
CA SER A 57 4.74 -2.75 -18.66
C SER A 57 4.90 -2.57 -20.16
N VAL A 58 5.45 -1.43 -20.53
CA VAL A 58 5.77 -1.06 -21.91
C VAL A 58 7.19 -0.52 -21.99
N GLU A 59 7.84 -0.76 -23.12
CA GLU A 59 9.16 -0.21 -23.41
C GLU A 59 9.06 1.26 -23.84
N GLU A 60 10.09 2.03 -23.51
CA GLU A 60 10.17 3.43 -23.91
C GLU A 60 10.32 3.56 -25.43
N THR A 61 9.72 4.61 -26.00
CA THR A 61 9.89 4.95 -27.41
C THR A 61 10.57 6.31 -27.51
N PRO A 62 11.91 6.36 -27.70
CA PRO A 62 12.65 7.63 -27.71
C PRO A 62 12.32 8.49 -28.93
N GLN A 63 11.81 7.89 -30.00
CA GLN A 63 11.40 8.59 -31.22
C GLN A 63 9.87 8.67 -31.32
N PRO A 64 9.30 9.81 -31.77
CA PRO A 64 7.86 9.94 -31.95
C PRO A 64 7.30 8.91 -32.95
N ILE A 65 6.16 8.31 -32.60
CA ILE A 65 5.45 7.38 -33.49
C ILE A 65 4.44 8.17 -34.34
N LEU A 66 4.55 8.05 -35.66
CA LEU A 66 3.58 8.62 -36.58
C LEU A 66 2.21 7.94 -36.40
N THR A 67 1.17 8.75 -36.23
CA THR A 67 -0.20 8.26 -36.06
C THR A 67 -1.02 8.35 -37.34
N LYS A 68 -2.02 7.48 -37.48
CA LYS A 68 -2.97 7.51 -38.58
C LYS A 68 -4.13 8.47 -38.25
N VAL A 69 -4.20 9.58 -38.98
CA VAL A 69 -5.31 10.53 -38.86
C VAL A 69 -6.55 9.99 -39.61
N LYS A 70 -7.71 10.02 -38.94
CA LYS A 70 -9.03 9.82 -39.56
C LYS A 70 -9.84 11.09 -39.35
N GLY A 71 -10.44 11.64 -40.43
CA GLY A 71 -11.14 12.93 -40.37
C GLY A 71 -10.20 14.13 -40.56
N HIS A 72 -10.53 15.27 -39.95
CA HIS A 72 -9.79 16.53 -40.10
C HIS A 72 -9.37 17.10 -38.74
N ILE A 73 -8.07 17.39 -38.58
CA ILE A 73 -7.54 18.09 -37.39
C ILE A 73 -7.75 19.60 -37.59
N PRO A 74 -8.42 20.30 -36.65
CA PRO A 74 -8.63 21.74 -36.78
C PRO A 74 -7.31 22.52 -36.84
N LYS A 75 -7.19 23.47 -37.77
CA LYS A 75 -5.95 24.25 -38.00
C LYS A 75 -5.47 25.05 -36.77
N TRP A 76 -6.39 25.40 -35.87
CA TRP A 76 -6.07 26.15 -34.64
C TRP A 76 -5.48 25.25 -33.54
N LEU A 77 -5.58 23.92 -33.67
CA LEU A 77 -5.05 22.98 -32.68
C LEU A 77 -3.57 22.70 -32.99
N ASN A 78 -2.69 23.45 -32.35
CA ASN A 78 -1.25 23.32 -32.47
C ASN A 78 -0.59 23.31 -31.10
N GLY A 79 -0.03 22.17 -30.69
CA GLY A 79 0.62 21.99 -29.39
C GLY A 79 0.88 20.53 -29.05
N SER A 80 1.29 20.28 -27.82
CA SER A 80 1.62 18.94 -27.31
C SER A 80 0.68 18.52 -26.20
N LEU A 81 0.11 17.32 -26.29
CA LEU A 81 -0.66 16.71 -25.20
C LEU A 81 0.27 15.85 -24.33
N LEU A 82 0.58 16.34 -23.13
CA LEU A 82 1.40 15.61 -22.16
C LEU A 82 0.48 14.86 -21.17
N ARG A 83 0.71 13.56 -20.99
CA ARG A 83 0.01 12.72 -20.02
C ARG A 83 1.02 11.90 -19.25
N ASN A 84 0.82 11.78 -17.94
CA ASN A 84 1.63 10.94 -17.08
C ASN A 84 0.84 9.69 -16.67
N GLY A 85 1.56 8.64 -16.31
CA GLY A 85 1.01 7.38 -15.80
C GLY A 85 2.11 6.36 -15.56
N PRO A 86 1.80 5.25 -14.88
CA PRO A 86 2.73 4.14 -14.73
C PRO A 86 3.02 3.51 -16.09
N GLY A 87 4.31 3.28 -16.38
CA GLY A 87 4.78 2.56 -17.58
C GLY A 87 5.48 1.23 -17.28
N LYS A 88 5.84 1.01 -16.02
CA LYS A 88 6.54 -0.18 -15.53
C LYS A 88 5.88 -0.66 -14.25
N PHE A 89 5.45 -1.91 -14.22
CA PHE A 89 4.68 -2.52 -13.12
C PHE A 89 5.48 -3.58 -12.36
N GLU A 90 6.55 -4.09 -12.95
CA GLU A 90 7.45 -5.07 -12.35
C GLU A 90 8.89 -4.57 -12.31
N PHE A 91 9.64 -4.98 -11.29
CA PHE A 91 11.07 -4.73 -11.19
C PHE A 91 11.79 -6.01 -10.74
N GLY A 92 12.57 -6.60 -11.64
CA GLY A 92 13.19 -7.90 -11.42
C GLY A 92 12.16 -9.05 -11.40
N GLU A 93 12.62 -10.21 -10.97
CA GLU A 93 11.78 -11.38 -10.72
C GLU A 93 11.07 -11.24 -9.36
N GLU A 94 9.79 -11.63 -9.29
CA GLU A 94 9.15 -11.86 -7.99
C GLU A 94 9.86 -13.02 -7.29
N LYS A 95 10.23 -12.83 -6.01
CA LYS A 95 10.85 -13.86 -5.19
C LYS A 95 9.82 -14.68 -4.42
#